data_AF-A0A351TF78-F1
#
_entry.id   AF-A0A351TF78-F1
#
_cell.length_a   1.000
_cell.length_b   1.000
_cell.length_c   1.000
_cell.angle_alpha   90.00
_cell.angle_beta   90.00
_cell.angle_gamma   90.00
#
_symmetry.space_group_name_H-M   'P 1'
#
loop_
_entity.id
_entity.type
_entity.pdbx_description
1 polymer ?
#
loop_
_entity_poly.entity_id
_entity_poly.type
_entity_poly.pdbx_seq_one_letter_code
_entity_poly.pdbx_strand_id
1 'polypeptide(L)'
;MKIIKEKGMKQLFFLAACVSVAAVVLICIFLFLSGIPAIREIGIFKFLLGTTWKPANNLYGIFPMIIGSLYVTAGALVIGVPVGILTAVFLARFCPKKIYTPLKAAVNLMAGIPSVV
;
A
#
# COMPACT_ATOMS: atom_id res chain seq x y z
N MET A 1 -27.61 -29.61 -11.21
CA MET A 1 -26.18 -29.65 -10.81
C MET A 1 -25.46 -28.29 -10.86
N LYS A 2 -25.82 -27.33 -11.75
CA LYS A 2 -25.19 -25.98 -11.79
C LYS A 2 -25.48 -25.11 -10.55
N ILE A 3 -26.73 -25.10 -10.06
CA ILE A 3 -27.16 -24.25 -8.94
C ILE A 3 -26.48 -24.63 -7.60
N ILE A 4 -26.22 -25.92 -7.37
CA ILE A 4 -25.53 -26.41 -6.17
C ILE A 4 -24.06 -25.98 -6.18
N LYS A 5 -23.40 -26.04 -7.35
CA LYS A 5 -22.02 -25.57 -7.50
C LYS A 5 -21.90 -24.07 -7.31
N GLU A 6 -22.85 -23.29 -7.85
CA GLU A 6 -22.89 -21.84 -7.69
C GLU A 6 -23.08 -21.42 -6.23
N LYS A 7 -24.03 -22.05 -5.52
CA LYS A 7 -24.27 -21.78 -4.10
C LYS A 7 -23.05 -22.17 -3.24
N GLY A 8 -22.36 -23.26 -3.59
CA GLY A 8 -21.11 -23.68 -2.94
C GLY A 8 -19.97 -22.68 -3.13
N MET A 9 -19.74 -22.20 -4.37
CA MET A 9 -18.71 -21.18 -4.64
C MET A 9 -19.02 -19.85 -3.95
N LYS A 10 -20.29 -19.43 -3.93
CA LYS A 10 -20.72 -18.22 -3.22
C LYS A 10 -20.41 -18.32 -1.72
N GLN A 11 -20.68 -19.46 -1.10
CA GLN A 11 -20.38 -19.70 0.30
C GLN A 11 -18.85 -19.69 0.56
N LEU A 12 -18.07 -20.31 -0.32
CA LEU A 12 -16.61 -20.34 -0.23
C LEU A 12 -16.00 -18.94 -0.31
N PHE A 13 -16.39 -18.14 -1.32
CA PHE A 13 -15.89 -16.78 -1.46
C PHE A 13 -16.34 -15.87 -0.32
N PHE A 14 -17.57 -16.06 0.18
CA PHE A 14 -18.05 -15.34 1.35
C PHE A 14 -17.22 -15.67 2.59
N LEU A 15 -16.96 -16.96 2.85
CA LEU A 15 -16.10 -17.40 3.96
C LEU A 15 -14.67 -16.88 3.82
N ALA A 16 -14.08 -16.97 2.62
CA ALA A 16 -12.74 -16.45 2.36
C ALA A 16 -12.65 -14.93 2.62
N ALA A 17 -13.67 -14.17 2.18
CA ALA A 17 -13.76 -12.74 2.47
C ALA A 17 -13.90 -12.47 3.98
N CYS A 18 -14.76 -13.21 4.68
CA CYS A 18 -14.91 -13.11 6.13
C CYS A 18 -13.61 -13.41 6.87
N VAL A 19 -12.88 -14.46 6.48
CA VAL A 19 -11.58 -14.81 7.08
C VAL A 19 -10.54 -13.72 6.82
N SER A 20 -10.48 -13.18 5.60
CA SER A 20 -9.57 -12.08 5.25
C SER A 20 -9.84 -10.84 6.10
N VAL A 21 -11.11 -10.42 6.21
CA VAL A 21 -11.50 -9.28 7.05
C VAL A 21 -11.19 -9.56 8.52
N ALA A 22 -11.49 -10.75 9.02
CA ALA A 22 -11.21 -11.14 10.40
C ALA A 22 -9.69 -11.11 10.70
N ALA A 23 -8.85 -11.56 9.75
CA ALA A 23 -7.40 -11.50 9.89
C ALA A 23 -6.90 -10.05 10.00
N VAL A 24 -7.40 -9.15 9.14
CA VAL A 24 -7.06 -7.72 9.21
C VAL A 24 -7.47 -7.11 10.55
N VAL A 25 -8.69 -7.40 11.00
CA VAL A 25 -9.18 -6.92 12.31
C VAL A 25 -8.29 -7.44 13.45
N LEU A 26 -7.91 -8.72 13.42
CA LEU A 26 -7.07 -9.32 14.45
C LEU A 26 -5.66 -8.72 14.47
N ILE A 27 -5.06 -8.46 13.30
CA ILE A 27 -3.78 -7.75 13.19
C ILE A 27 -3.89 -6.34 13.78
N CYS A 28 -4.95 -5.60 13.45
CA CYS A 28 -5.18 -4.27 14.01
C CYS A 28 -5.29 -4.32 15.54
N ILE A 29 -6.10 -5.24 16.08
CA ILE A 29 -6.25 -5.41 17.54
C ILE A 29 -4.90 -5.72 18.18
N PHE A 30 -4.12 -6.65 17.61
CA PHE A 30 -2.79 -7.00 18.10
C PHE A 30 -1.84 -5.80 18.13
N LEU A 31 -1.81 -5.01 17.06
CA LEU A 31 -0.98 -3.80 16.97
C LEU A 31 -1.34 -2.77 18.05
N PHE A 32 -2.62 -2.56 18.35
CA PHE A 32 -3.02 -1.64 19.41
C PHE A 32 -2.70 -2.19 20.81
N LEU A 33 -2.96 -3.48 21.05
CA LEU A 33 -2.69 -4.12 22.33
C LEU A 33 -1.20 -4.11 22.68
N SER A 34 -0.32 -4.36 21.70
CA SER A 34 1.12 -4.33 21.91
C SER A 34 1.72 -2.93 21.79
N GLY A 35 1.18 -2.08 20.91
CA GLY A 35 1.73 -0.75 20.62
C GLY A 35 1.40 0.32 21.66
N ILE A 36 0.17 0.36 22.18
CA ILE A 36 -0.24 1.39 23.15
C ILE A 36 0.61 1.33 24.44
N PRO A 37 0.87 0.16 25.06
CA PRO A 37 1.74 0.08 26.23
C PRO A 37 3.16 0.58 25.95
N ALA A 38 3.75 0.18 24.80
CA ALA A 38 5.08 0.63 24.41
C ALA A 38 5.16 2.16 24.26
N ILE A 39 4.16 2.76 23.60
CA ILE A 39 4.08 4.23 23.44
C ILE A 39 3.91 4.92 24.80
N ARG A 40 3.21 4.30 25.76
CA ARG A 40 3.09 4.83 27.13
C ARG A 40 4.43 4.84 27.87
N GLU A 41 5.24 3.79 27.73
CA GLU A 41 6.58 3.72 28.35
C GLU A 41 7.54 4.74 27.76
N ILE A 42 7.52 4.93 26.43
CA ILE A 42 8.39 5.89 25.74
C ILE A 42 7.93 7.35 25.98
N GLY A 43 6.62 7.54 26.06
CA GLY A 43 5.95 8.84 26.05
C GLY A 43 5.61 9.32 24.63
N ILE A 44 4.37 9.77 24.44
CA ILE A 44 3.81 10.14 23.11
C ILE A 44 4.69 11.16 22.37
N PHE A 45 5.16 12.20 23.06
CA PHE A 45 6.00 13.23 22.44
C PHE A 45 7.38 12.70 22.02
N LYS A 46 8.01 11.84 22.85
CA LYS A 46 9.31 11.24 22.51
C LYS A 46 9.19 10.22 21.39
N PHE A 47 8.07 9.50 21.32
CA PHE A 47 7.77 8.59 20.23
C PHE A 47 7.55 9.36 18.90
N LEU A 48 6.67 10.36 18.90
CA LEU A 48 6.28 11.09 17.68
C LEU A 48 7.31 12.10 17.19
N LEU A 49 7.95 12.86 18.09
CA LEU A 49 8.90 13.93 17.75
C LEU A 49 10.36 13.52 17.97
N GLY A 50 10.61 12.32 18.50
CA GLY A 50 11.96 11.80 18.67
C GLY A 50 12.65 11.61 17.32
N THR A 51 13.89 12.09 17.22
CA THR A 51 14.70 12.05 15.98
C THR A 51 15.62 10.84 15.89
N THR A 52 15.70 10.03 16.94
CA THR A 52 16.62 8.89 17.03
C THR A 52 15.87 7.57 17.08
N TRP A 53 16.21 6.67 16.16
CA TRP A 53 15.77 5.28 16.17
C TRP A 53 16.95 4.38 16.58
N LYS A 54 16.97 3.94 17.84
CA LYS A 54 17.95 2.99 18.40
C LYS A 54 17.25 2.00 19.34
N PRO A 55 16.64 0.93 18.79
CA PRO A 55 15.93 -0.08 19.58
C PRO A 55 16.81 -0.73 20.67
N ALA A 56 18.11 -0.92 20.40
CA ALA A 56 19.06 -1.48 21.37
C ALA A 56 19.19 -0.63 22.66
N ASN A 57 18.88 0.67 22.58
CA ASN A 57 18.93 1.60 23.71
C ASN A 57 17.51 2.04 24.15
N ASN A 58 16.46 1.33 23.74
CA ASN A 58 15.06 1.68 23.98
C ASN A 58 14.65 3.08 23.45
N LEU A 59 15.28 3.56 22.37
CA LEU A 59 14.95 4.84 21.72
C LEU A 59 14.15 4.57 20.44
N TYR A 60 12.89 5.01 20.42
CA TYR A 60 11.94 4.73 19.33
C TYR A 60 11.30 6.01 18.79
N GLY A 61 12.12 6.93 18.29
CA GLY A 61 11.63 8.14 17.62
C GLY A 61 11.22 7.84 16.18
N ILE A 62 9.94 8.03 15.83
CA ILE A 62 9.41 7.76 14.48
C ILE A 62 9.41 8.99 13.57
N PHE A 63 9.77 10.17 14.08
CA PHE A 63 9.76 11.42 13.32
C PHE A 63 10.52 11.34 11.99
N PRO A 64 11.76 10.77 11.93
CA PRO A 64 12.49 10.66 10.67
C PRO A 64 11.80 9.76 9.65
N MET A 65 11.06 8.74 10.11
CA MET A 65 10.29 7.86 9.22
C MET A 65 9.13 8.61 8.58
N ILE A 66 8.39 9.41 9.37
CA ILE A 66 7.29 10.23 8.87
C ILE A 66 7.79 11.23 7.82
N ILE A 67 8.81 12.01 8.18
CA ILE A 67 9.36 13.04 7.29
C ILE A 67 10.03 12.40 6.06
N GLY A 68 10.76 11.30 6.23
CA GLY A 68 11.35 10.54 5.13
C GLY A 68 10.29 10.05 4.14
N SER A 69 9.20 9.46 4.61
CA SER A 69 8.08 9.02 3.75
C SER A 69 7.44 10.20 3.01
N LEU A 70 7.26 11.35 3.66
CA LEU A 70 6.71 12.55 3.01
C LEU A 70 7.64 13.08 1.92
N TYR A 71 8.95 13.18 2.19
CA TYR A 71 9.93 13.64 1.20
C TYR A 71 10.01 12.70 -0.01
N VAL A 72 10.07 11.39 0.23
CA VAL A 72 10.10 10.40 -0.85
C VAL A 72 8.82 10.46 -1.68
N THR A 73 7.65 10.56 -1.03
CA THR A 73 6.37 10.67 -1.73
C THR A 73 6.31 11.95 -2.55
N ALA A 74 6.71 13.09 -1.98
CA ALA A 74 6.73 14.37 -2.70
C ALA A 74 7.69 14.32 -3.91
N GLY A 75 8.90 13.80 -3.72
CA GLY A 75 9.87 13.62 -4.81
C GLY A 75 9.35 12.69 -5.90
N ALA A 76 8.70 11.58 -5.53
CA ALA A 76 8.09 10.65 -6.46
C ALA A 76 6.95 11.31 -7.26
N LEU A 77 6.13 12.16 -6.64
CA LEU A 77 5.07 12.89 -7.33
C LEU A 77 5.62 13.90 -8.34
N VAL A 78 6.67 14.64 -7.98
CA VAL A 78 7.31 15.65 -8.85
C VAL A 78 7.77 15.03 -10.17
N ILE A 79 8.23 13.78 -10.15
CA ILE A 79 8.72 13.09 -11.36
C ILE A 79 7.61 12.24 -11.99
N GLY A 80 6.91 11.44 -11.19
CA GLY A 80 5.94 10.47 -11.65
C GLY A 80 4.69 11.10 -12.26
N VAL A 81 4.21 12.24 -11.71
CA VAL A 81 3.00 12.89 -12.22
C VAL A 81 3.21 13.48 -13.62
N PRO A 82 4.25 14.30 -13.88
CA PRO A 82 4.49 14.80 -15.24
C PRO A 82 4.70 13.66 -16.25
N VAL A 83 5.50 12.65 -15.91
CA VAL A 83 5.76 11.50 -16.80
C VAL A 83 4.48 10.72 -17.09
N GLY A 84 3.64 10.49 -16.07
CA GLY A 84 2.35 9.82 -16.22
C GLY A 84 1.40 10.59 -17.14
N ILE A 85 1.28 11.91 -16.94
CA ILE A 85 0.41 12.77 -17.76
C ILE A 85 0.92 12.83 -19.21
N LEU A 86 2.22 13.04 -19.42
CA LEU A 86 2.81 13.09 -20.75
C LEU A 86 2.63 11.77 -21.52
N THR A 87 2.79 10.64 -20.82
CA THR A 87 2.55 9.31 -21.39
C THR A 87 1.08 9.13 -21.78
N ALA A 88 0.14 9.57 -20.93
CA ALA A 88 -1.28 9.51 -21.22
C ALA A 88 -1.66 10.36 -22.43
N VAL A 89 -1.15 11.60 -22.51
CA VAL A 89 -1.37 12.51 -23.65
C VAL A 89 -0.79 11.93 -24.94
N PHE A 90 0.43 11.37 -24.89
CA PHE A 90 1.04 10.70 -26.04
C PHE A 90 0.17 9.55 -26.55
N LEU A 91 -0.25 8.65 -25.65
CA LEU A 91 -1.10 7.51 -26.01
C LEU A 91 -2.47 7.92 -26.55
N ALA A 92 -3.05 9.01 -26.03
CA ALA A 92 -4.37 9.48 -26.42
C ALA A 92 -4.38 10.21 -27.76
N ARG A 93 -3.35 11.00 -28.07
CA ARG A 93 -3.39 11.94 -29.21
C ARG A 93 -2.32 11.72 -30.27
N PHE A 94 -1.14 11.23 -29.90
CA PHE A 94 0.02 11.22 -30.79
C PHE A 94 0.48 9.81 -31.18
N CYS A 95 0.03 8.77 -30.48
CA CYS A 95 0.53 7.42 -30.66
C CYS A 95 0.11 6.78 -32.01
N PRO A 96 1.07 6.29 -32.82
CA PRO A 96 0.78 5.53 -34.04
C PRO A 96 0.08 4.20 -33.73
N LYS A 97 -0.84 3.77 -34.61
CA LYS A 97 -1.63 2.54 -34.43
C LYS A 97 -0.79 1.27 -34.23
N LYS A 98 0.40 1.19 -34.85
CA LYS A 98 1.27 0.00 -34.79
C LYS A 98 1.84 -0.27 -33.38
N ILE A 99 2.09 0.79 -32.59
CA ILE A 99 2.74 0.67 -31.28
C ILE A 99 1.78 0.89 -30.10
N TYR A 100 0.56 1.36 -30.37
CA TYR A 100 -0.44 1.62 -29.34
C TYR A 100 -0.80 0.38 -28.52
N THR A 101 -1.09 -0.74 -29.19
CA THR A 101 -1.49 -2.00 -28.52
C THR A 101 -0.43 -2.53 -27.55
N PRO A 102 0.86 -2.69 -27.92
CA PRO A 102 1.87 -3.17 -26.98
C PRO A 102 2.14 -2.16 -25.86
N LEU A 103 2.17 -0.85 -26.14
CA LEU A 103 2.37 0.17 -25.10
C LEU A 103 1.23 0.20 -24.07
N LYS A 104 -0.02 0.12 -24.53
CA LYS A 104 -1.19 0.07 -23.65
C LYS A 104 -1.15 -1.16 -22.75
N ALA A 105 -0.79 -2.33 -23.30
CA ALA A 105 -0.63 -3.55 -22.52
C ALA A 105 0.46 -3.40 -21.45
N ALA A 106 1.62 -2.81 -21.80
CA ALA A 106 2.70 -2.57 -20.85
C ALA A 106 2.29 -1.63 -19.71
N VAL A 107 1.61 -0.52 -20.02
CA VAL A 107 1.08 0.42 -19.00
C VAL A 107 0.08 -0.27 -18.07
N ASN A 108 -0.85 -1.05 -18.63
CA ASN A 108 -1.82 -1.80 -17.82
C ASN A 108 -1.15 -2.86 -16.94
N LEU A 109 -0.10 -3.51 -17.45
CA LEU A 109 0.66 -4.49 -16.69
C LEU A 109 1.38 -3.82 -15.51
N MET A 110 2.04 -2.68 -15.73
CA MET A 110 2.68 -1.93 -14.65
C MET A 110 1.70 -1.52 -13.55
N ALA A 111 0.46 -1.18 -13.91
CA ALA A 111 -0.60 -0.88 -12.94
C ALA A 111 -1.16 -2.12 -12.24
N GLY A 112 -1.01 -3.31 -12.83
CA GLY A 112 -1.55 -4.57 -12.33
C GLY A 112 -0.58 -5.44 -11.54
N ILE A 113 0.72 -5.09 -11.46
CA ILE A 113 1.70 -5.84 -10.67
C ILE A 113 1.38 -5.64 -9.17
N PRO A 114 1.11 -6.72 -8.42
CA PRO A 114 0.90 -6.62 -6.99
C PRO A 114 2.19 -6.16 -6.30
N SER A 115 2.10 -5.27 -5.32
CA SER A 115 3.25 -4.69 -4.62
C SER A 115 4.03 -5.66 -3.72
N VAL A 116 3.69 -6.96 -3.72
CA VAL A 116 4.16 -8.00 -2.78
C VAL A 116 4.95 -9.13 -3.50
N VAL A 117 5.43 -8.90 -4.72
CA VAL A 117 6.26 -9.88 -5.47
C VAL A 117 7.70 -9.40 -5.59
#